data_AF-A0A8C3CK68-F1
#
_entry.id   AF-A0A8C3CK68-F1
#
_cell.length_a   1.000
_cell.length_b   1.000
_cell.length_c   1.000
_cell.angle_alpha   90.00
_cell.angle_beta   90.00
_cell.angle_gamma   90.00
#
_symmetry.space_group_name_H-M   'P 1'
#
loop_
_entity.id
_entity.type
_entity.pdbx_description
1 polymer ?
#
loop_
_entity_poly.entity_id
_entity_poly.type
_entity_poly.pdbx_seq_one_letter_code
_entity_poly.pdbx_strand_id
1 'polypeptide(L)' 'MSKAHPRCLPFTPDAFLAVKLNGGRHVQGILRGFDPFMNLVIDECVEMAQGGQQNNIGMVVIRGNSIIMLEALERV' A
#
# COMPACT_ATOMS: atom_id res chain seq x y z
N MET A 1 -22.13 4.37 24.91
CA MET A 1 -22.21 3.36 23.83
C MET A 1 -21.49 3.91 22.59
N SER A 2 -20.15 3.82 22.54
CA SER A 2 -19.41 4.26 21.35
C SER A 2 -19.65 3.24 20.24
N LYS A 3 -20.45 3.59 19.24
CA LYS A 3 -20.47 2.86 17.98
C LYS A 3 -19.12 3.13 17.32
N ALA A 4 -18.18 2.21 17.50
CA ALA A 4 -16.92 2.21 16.79
C ALA A 4 -17.23 2.34 15.30
N HIS A 5 -16.74 3.43 14.70
CA HIS A 5 -16.69 3.57 13.26
C HIS A 5 -15.94 2.33 12.73
N PRO A 6 -16.46 1.61 11.71
CA PRO A 6 -15.75 0.47 11.17
C PRO A 6 -14.41 1.01 10.69
N ARG A 7 -13.31 0.58 11.33
CA ARG A 7 -11.95 0.96 10.92
C ARG A 7 -11.85 0.61 9.44
N CYS A 8 -11.89 1.63 8.60
CA CYS A 8 -11.72 1.50 7.17
C CYS A 8 -10.35 0.83 6.99
N LEU A 9 -10.35 -0.38 6.43
CA LEU A 9 -9.22 -1.30 6.32
C LEU A 9 -8.62 -1.88 7.63
N PRO A 10 -8.21 -3.16 7.62
CA PRO A 10 -7.55 -3.82 8.75
C PRO A 10 -6.07 -3.40 8.92
N PHE A 11 -5.53 -2.58 8.03
CA PHE A 11 -4.11 -2.22 8.04
C PHE A 11 -3.83 -1.08 9.00
N THR A 12 -2.89 -1.32 9.92
CA THR A 12 -2.36 -0.29 10.78
C THR A 12 -1.45 0.64 9.98
N PRO A 13 -1.41 1.96 10.30
CA PRO A 13 -0.29 2.78 9.87
C PRO A 13 1.03 2.13 10.30
N ASP A 14 2.08 2.33 9.51
CA ASP A 14 3.40 1.70 9.60
C ASP A 14 3.47 0.20 9.27
N ALA A 15 2.38 -0.40 8.77
CA ALA A 15 2.42 -1.74 8.20
C ALA A 15 3.24 -1.77 6.89
N PHE A 16 4.06 -2.80 6.71
CA PHE A 16 4.71 -3.06 5.42
C PHE A 16 3.69 -3.73 4.49
N LEU A 17 3.48 -3.15 3.32
CA LEU A 17 2.47 -3.58 2.36
C LEU A 17 3.09 -3.99 1.04
N ALA A 18 2.50 -5.00 0.42
CA ALA A 18 2.66 -5.33 -0.97
C ALA A 18 1.39 -4.97 -1.73
N VAL A 19 1.51 -4.15 -2.77
CA VAL A 19 0.39 -3.61 -3.54
C VAL A 19 0.54 -3.98 -5.01
N LYS A 20 -0.49 -4.61 -5.58
CA LYS A 20 -0.58 -4.87 -7.02
C LYS A 20 -1.46 -3.81 -7.65
N LEU A 21 -0.93 -3.17 -8.69
CA LEU A 21 -1.56 -2.07 -9.40
C LEU A 21 -1.96 -2.49 -10.82
N ASN A 22 -2.86 -1.71 -11.40
CA ASN A 22 -3.19 -1.80 -12.83
C ASN A 22 -1.94 -1.71 -13.71
N GLY A 23 -1.97 -2.47 -14.81
CA GLY A 23 -0.86 -2.57 -15.76
C GLY A 23 0.24 -3.56 -15.34
N GLY A 24 -0.06 -4.48 -14.42
CA GLY A 24 0.91 -5.51 -13.99
C GLY A 24 2.05 -4.95 -13.14
N ARG A 25 1.88 -3.75 -12.57
CA ARG A 25 2.88 -3.12 -11.70
C ARG A 25 2.73 -3.62 -10.29
N HIS A 26 3.86 -3.81 -9.61
CA HIS A 26 3.88 -4.25 -8.22
C HIS A 26 4.82 -3.35 -7.43
N VAL A 27 4.34 -2.90 -6.27
CA VAL A 27 5.11 -2.04 -5.37
C VAL A 27 5.02 -2.54 -3.95
N GLN A 28 6.07 -2.33 -3.17
CA GLN A 28 6.12 -2.66 -1.75
C GLN A 28 6.63 -1.46 -0.95
N GLY A 29 6.14 -1.27 0.27
CA GLY A 29 6.60 -0.17 1.12
C GLY A 29 5.80 -0.04 2.41
N ILE A 30 6.07 1.03 3.16
CA ILE A 30 5.44 1.27 4.47
C ILE A 30 4.21 2.16 4.29
N LEU A 31 3.04 1.70 4.75
CA LEU A 31 1.83 2.50 4.76
C LEU A 31 1.95 3.65 5.76
N ARG A 32 1.94 4.90 5.30
CA ARG A 32 1.92 6.07 6.19
C ARG A 32 0.51 6.60 6.45
N GLY A 33 -0.40 6.39 5.50
CA GLY A 33 -1.77 6.84 5.65
C GLY A 33 -2.64 6.40 4.50
N PHE A 34 -3.94 6.49 4.71
CA PHE A 34 -4.95 6.20 3.71
C PHE A 34 -6.20 7.03 3.96
N ASP A 35 -7.06 7.09 2.95
CA ASP A 35 -8.36 7.76 3.03
C ASP A 35 -9.53 6.79 2.74
N PRO A 36 -10.80 7.22 2.91
CA PRO A 36 -11.97 6.37 2.63
C PRO A 36 -12.11 5.91 1.16
N PHE A 37 -11.41 6.55 0.22
CA PHE A 37 -11.37 6.16 -1.18
C PHE A 37 -10.23 5.18 -1.48
N MET A 38 -9.54 4.69 -0.44
CA MET A 38 -8.37 3.82 -0.52
C MET A 38 -7.20 4.43 -1.28
N ASN A 39 -7.09 5.76 -1.33
CA ASN A 39 -5.82 6.35 -1.74
C ASN A 39 -4.81 6.11 -0.63
N LEU A 40 -3.60 5.70 -1.00
CA LEU A 40 -2.55 5.31 -0.05
C LEU A 40 -1.36 6.25 -0.17
N VAL A 41 -0.79 6.59 0.97
CA VAL A 41 0.55 7.18 1.05
C VAL A 41 1.48 6.06 1.50
N ILE A 42 2.42 5.68 0.62
CA ILE A 42 3.41 4.64 0.90
C ILE A 42 4.79 5.28 0.88
N ASP A 43 5.56 5.01 1.93
CA ASP A 43 6.93 5.48 2.11
C ASP A 43 7.92 4.33 1.93
N GLU A 44 9.19 4.66 1.70
CA GLU A 44 10.25 3.68 1.37
C GLU A 44 9.81 2.71 0.24
N CYS A 45 9.07 3.22 -0.74
CA CYS A 45 8.43 2.40 -1.74
C CYS A 45 9.45 1.88 -2.76
N VAL A 46 9.33 0.60 -3.07
CA VAL A 46 10.14 -0.14 -4.03
C VAL A 46 9.22 -0.71 -5.10
N GLU A 47 9.46 -0.34 -6.35
CA GLU A 47 8.81 -0.97 -7.51
C GLU A 47 9.52 -2.26 -7.87
N MET A 48 8.74 -3.34 -8.01
CA MET A 48 9.18 -4.64 -8.49
C MET A 48 8.98 -4.68 -10.00
N ALA A 49 10.00 -4.25 -10.75
CA ALA A 49 9.98 -4.19 -12.20
C ALA A 49 10.11 -5.60 -12.83
N GLN A 50 9.76 -5.68 -14.12
CA GLN A 50 9.89 -6.92 -14.88
C GLN A 50 11.37 -7.35 -14.94
N GLY A 51 11.61 -8.66 -14.80
CA GLY A 51 12.97 -9.20 -14.74
C GLY A 51 13.62 -9.18 -13.35
N GLY A 52 12.87 -8.87 -12.30
CA GLY A 52 13.34 -8.94 -10.90
C GLY A 52 14.15 -7.72 -10.45
N GLN A 53 14.21 -6.67 -11.27
CA GLN A 53 14.82 -5.41 -10.89
C GLN A 53 13.95 -4.70 -9.84
N GLN A 54 14.59 -4.14 -8.82
CA GLN A 54 13.94 -3.36 -7.78
C GLN A 54 14.35 -1.89 -7.93
N ASN A 55 13.36 -1.01 -8.04
CA ASN A 55 13.57 0.42 -8.17
C ASN A 55 13.05 1.14 -6.93
N ASN A 56 13.92 1.79 -6.18
CA ASN A 56 13.51 2.62 -5.06
C ASN A 56 12.90 3.92 -5.58
N ILE A 57 11.62 4.12 -5.31
CA ILE A 57 10.85 5.28 -5.76
C ILE A 57 10.48 6.23 -4.60
N GLY A 58 10.83 5.87 -3.37
CA GLY A 58 10.70 6.73 -2.19
C GLY A 58 9.25 6.87 -1.72
N MET A 59 8.80 8.08 -1.43
CA MET A 59 7.43 8.33 -1.00
C MET A 59 6.51 8.51 -2.20
N VAL A 60 5.44 7.72 -2.26
CA VAL A 60 4.46 7.72 -3.36
C VAL A 60 3.03 7.80 -2.86
N VAL A 61 2.18 8.43 -3.67
CA VAL A 61 0.74 8.43 -3.48
C VAL A 61 0.10 7.52 -4.53
N ILE A 62 -0.63 6.51 -4.09
CA ILE A 62 -1.32 5.55 -4.94
C ILE A 62 -2.82 5.87 -4.92
N ARG A 63 -3.42 6.00 -6.10
CA ARG A 63 -4.86 6.18 -6.24
C ARG A 63 -5.60 4.87 -6.01
N GLY A 64 -6.63 4.87 -5.16
CA GLY A 64 -7.40 3.67 -4.79
C GLY A 64 -7.96 2.90 -5.99
N ASN A 65 -8.45 3.61 -7.02
CA ASN A 65 -8.96 3.00 -8.26
C ASN A 65 -7.93 2.18 -9.05
N SER A 66 -6.63 2.37 -8.79
CA SER A 66 -5.56 1.64 -9.48
C SER A 66 -5.11 0.40 -8.72
N ILE A 67 -5.62 0.17 -7.51
CA ILE A 67 -5.26 -0.96 -6.66
C ILE A 67 -6.08 -2.18 -7.07
N ILE A 68 -5.40 -3.26 -7.43
CA ILE A 68 -6.01 -4.56 -7.72
C ILE A 68 -6.02 -5.42 -6.45
N MET A 69 -4.90 -5.44 -5.74
CA MET A 69 -4.71 -6.27 -4.56
C MET A 69 -3.78 -5.57 -3.59
N LEU A 70 -4.03 -5.77 -2.30
CA LEU A 70 -3.24 -5.26 -1.21
C LEU A 70 -3.05 -6.35 -0.17
N GLU A 71 -1.81 -6.53 0.28
CA GLU A 71 -1.39 -7.58 1.21
C GLU A 71 -0.48 -6.96 2.26
N ALA A 72 -0.73 -7.24 3.55
CA ALA A 72 0.22 -6.91 4.60
C ALA A 72 1.29 -7.98 4.66
N LEU A 73 2.53 -7.53 4.63
CA LEU A 73 3.68 -8.33 4.95
C LEU A 73 3.97 -8.10 6.43
N GLU A 74 3.66 -9.08 7.27
CA GLU A 74 4.01 -9.03 8.69
C GLU A 74 5.53 -8.85 8.82
N ARG A 75 5.95 -7.83 9.60
CA ARG A 75 7.34 -7.77 10.05
C ARG A 75 7.51 -8.86 11.11
N VAL A 76 8.31 -9.88 10.79
CA VAL A 76 8.87 -10.82 11.79
C VAL A 76 9.71 -10.05 12.80
#